data_AF-A0A960RJM0-F1
#
_entry.id   AF-A0A960RJM0-F1
#
_cell.length_a   1.000
_cell.length_b   1.000
_cell.length_c   1.000
_cell.angle_alpha   90.00
_cell.angle_beta   90.00
_cell.angle_gamma   90.00
#
_symmetry.space_group_name_H-M   'P 1'
#
loop_
_entity.id
_entity.type
_entity.pdbx_description
1 polymer ?
#
loop_
_entity_poly.entity_id
_entity_poly.type
_entity_poly.pdbx_seq_one_letter_code
_entity_poly.pdbx_strand_id
1 'polypeptide(L)'
;MNLLPYPEFEALRLSVFVRPSRAVEDVSDQEWMGGMWAGQAIGFTGVWALEDEPDRIGGVEIDFSELEEEEKKKLAVVLRLPIRHGMSLVDIQTICGQPTGTHRFVADRASYDFSVGSEWPYHLSCTVHEKEGLIHFALLRENALARCVSE
;
A
#
# COMPACT_ATOMS: atom_id res chain seq x y z
N MET A 1 -0.56 -11.41 -12.07
CA MET A 1 -0.22 -11.67 -10.66
C MET A 1 -1.50 -12.01 -9.91
N ASN A 2 -1.48 -13.02 -9.03
CA ASN A 2 -2.65 -13.39 -8.22
C ASN A 2 -2.53 -12.73 -6.84
N LEU A 3 -3.23 -11.61 -6.67
CA LEU A 3 -3.28 -10.87 -5.41
C LEU A 3 -4.38 -11.40 -4.51
N LEU A 4 -4.43 -10.88 -3.28
CA LEU A 4 -5.47 -11.19 -2.32
C LEU A 4 -6.86 -10.83 -2.92
N PRO A 5 -7.89 -11.69 -2.80
CA PRO A 5 -9.25 -11.32 -3.16
C PRO A 5 -9.78 -10.17 -2.30
N TYR A 6 -10.69 -9.35 -2.82
CA TYR A 6 -11.25 -8.22 -2.07
C TYR A 6 -11.86 -8.61 -0.72
N PRO A 7 -12.64 -9.70 -0.56
CA PRO A 7 -13.18 -10.06 0.75
C PRO A 7 -12.09 -10.37 1.80
N GLU A 8 -10.98 -10.97 1.38
CA GLU A 8 -9.82 -11.19 2.25
C GLU A 8 -9.09 -9.88 2.55
N PHE A 9 -9.00 -8.98 1.58
CA PHE A 9 -8.36 -7.66 1.71
C PHE A 9 -9.15 -6.71 2.63
N GLU A 10 -10.46 -6.65 2.47
CA GLU A 10 -11.37 -5.81 3.28
C GLU A 10 -11.32 -6.20 4.77
N ALA A 11 -10.96 -7.46 5.06
CA ALA A 11 -10.82 -8.00 6.41
C ALA A 11 -9.43 -7.76 7.03
N LEU A 12 -8.48 -7.17 6.30
CA LEU A 12 -7.13 -6.93 6.83
C LEU A 12 -7.18 -5.99 8.04
N ARG A 13 -6.26 -6.21 8.98
CA ARG A 13 -6.05 -5.35 10.15
C ARG A 13 -4.56 -5.15 10.33
N LEU A 14 -4.13 -4.00 10.85
CA LEU A 14 -2.71 -3.70 10.98
C LEU A 14 -1.98 -4.74 11.84
N SER A 15 -2.65 -5.24 12.88
CA SER A 15 -2.18 -6.31 13.78
C SER A 15 -1.86 -7.64 13.07
N VAL A 16 -2.34 -7.85 11.84
CA VAL A 16 -1.96 -9.01 11.03
C VAL A 16 -0.51 -8.92 10.60
N PHE A 17 0.06 -7.73 10.42
CA PHE A 17 1.41 -7.53 9.91
C PHE A 17 2.41 -7.16 11.00
N VAL A 18 1.98 -6.41 12.01
CA VAL A 18 2.85 -5.85 13.04
C VAL A 18 2.80 -6.62 14.35
N ARG A 19 3.85 -6.51 15.16
CA ARG A 19 3.88 -7.15 16.48
C ARG A 19 2.87 -6.50 17.43
N PRO A 20 2.23 -7.27 18.35
CA PRO A 20 1.23 -6.74 19.28
C PRO A 20 1.74 -5.63 20.23
N SER A 21 3.05 -5.51 20.42
CA SER A 21 3.66 -4.49 21.29
C SER A 21 3.77 -3.10 20.63
N ARG A 22 3.47 -2.97 19.33
CA ARG A 22 3.42 -1.67 18.66
C ARG A 22 2.23 -0.86 19.15
N ALA A 23 2.46 0.42 19.45
CA ALA A 23 1.37 1.36 19.65
C ALA A 23 0.73 1.64 18.29
N VAL A 24 -0.48 1.14 18.09
CA VAL A 24 -1.30 1.40 16.91
C VAL A 24 -2.25 2.53 17.25
N GLU A 25 -2.34 3.50 16.36
CA GLU A 25 -3.22 4.67 16.49
C GLU A 25 -4.42 4.49 15.56
N ASP A 26 -5.60 4.80 16.08
CA ASP A 26 -6.79 4.97 15.25
C ASP A 26 -6.77 6.39 14.68
N VAL A 27 -6.87 6.50 13.35
CA VAL A 27 -6.78 7.75 12.60
C VAL A 27 -8.11 7.98 11.86
N SER A 28 -8.61 9.20 11.88
CA SER A 28 -9.78 9.66 11.10
C SER A 28 -9.43 10.94 10.34
N ASP A 29 -10.31 11.34 9.42
CA ASP A 29 -10.21 12.59 8.67
C ASP A 29 -8.88 12.73 7.89
N GLN A 30 -8.32 11.61 7.45
CA GLN A 30 -7.06 11.59 6.71
C GLN A 30 -7.34 11.76 5.21
N GLU A 31 -6.91 12.88 4.64
CA GLU A 31 -6.87 13.06 3.20
C GLU A 31 -5.74 12.21 2.60
N TRP A 32 -6.08 11.24 1.75
CA TRP A 32 -5.13 10.34 1.11
C TRP A 32 -5.69 9.87 -0.24
N MET A 33 -4.84 9.84 -1.28
CA MET A 33 -5.24 9.40 -2.63
C MET A 33 -6.53 10.07 -3.18
N GLY A 34 -6.77 11.33 -2.82
CA GLY A 34 -7.93 12.12 -3.25
C GLY A 34 -9.24 11.83 -2.51
N GLY A 35 -9.21 11.09 -1.40
CA GLY A 35 -10.40 10.82 -0.58
C GLY A 35 -10.14 11.02 0.92
N MET A 36 -11.20 10.91 1.70
CA MET A 36 -11.14 10.92 3.17
C MET A 36 -11.15 9.48 3.70
N TRP A 37 -10.16 9.17 4.53
CA TRP A 37 -9.91 7.83 5.03
C TRP A 37 -9.84 7.81 6.55
N ALA A 38 -10.26 6.69 7.12
CA ALA A 38 -10.07 6.35 8.51
C ALA A 38 -9.45 4.95 8.62
N GLY A 39 -8.72 4.67 9.68
CA GLY A 39 -8.01 3.41 9.79
C GLY A 39 -7.11 3.29 10.99
N GLN A 40 -6.18 2.35 10.88
CA GLN A 40 -5.19 2.07 11.91
C GLN A 40 -3.81 2.28 11.33
N ALA A 41 -2.97 3.03 12.04
CA ALA A 41 -1.62 3.36 11.59
C ALA A 41 -0.57 3.24 12.69
N ILE A 42 0.67 3.08 12.26
CA ILE A 42 1.90 3.34 13.02
C ILE A 42 2.74 4.23 12.12
N GLY A 43 2.77 5.53 12.41
CA GLY A 43 3.42 6.50 11.51
C GLY A 43 2.81 6.48 10.11
N PHE A 44 3.62 6.24 9.08
CA PHE A 44 3.22 6.16 7.67
C PHE A 44 2.84 4.74 7.20
N THR A 45 2.72 3.80 8.13
CA THR A 45 2.33 2.42 7.87
C THR A 45 0.93 2.16 8.41
N GLY A 46 -0.04 1.87 7.56
CA GLY A 46 -1.44 1.74 7.97
C GLY A 46 -2.33 0.89 7.07
N VAL A 47 -3.50 0.56 7.61
CA VAL A 47 -4.63 -0.01 6.87
C VAL A 47 -5.78 1.00 6.90
N TRP A 48 -6.39 1.25 5.76
CA TRP A 48 -7.26 2.39 5.53
C TRP A 48 -8.59 1.95 4.91
N ALA A 49 -9.69 2.44 5.45
CA ALA A 49 -11.03 2.37 4.89
C ALA A 49 -11.51 3.78 4.52
N LEU A 50 -12.40 3.88 3.54
CA LEU A 50 -13.11 5.13 3.30
C LEU A 50 -14.01 5.41 4.49
N GLU A 51 -14.16 6.68 4.88
CA GLU A 51 -14.92 7.04 6.09
C GLU A 51 -16.40 6.61 6.04
N ASP A 52 -16.97 6.52 4.84
CA ASP A 52 -18.34 6.05 4.65
C ASP A 52 -18.49 4.53 4.52
N GLU A 53 -17.37 3.79 4.50
CA GLU A 53 -17.31 2.33 4.54
C GLU A 53 -16.25 1.83 5.54
N PRO A 54 -16.34 2.21 6.85
CA PRO A 54 -15.26 2.01 7.82
C PRO A 54 -14.93 0.53 8.08
N ASP A 55 -15.87 -0.37 7.81
CA ASP A 55 -15.68 -1.81 8.00
C ASP A 55 -14.95 -2.50 6.84
N ARG A 56 -14.70 -1.79 5.73
CA ARG A 56 -14.18 -2.36 4.48
C ARG A 56 -12.88 -1.68 4.06
N ILE A 57 -11.75 -2.26 4.49
CA ILE A 57 -10.42 -1.76 4.12
C ILE A 57 -10.32 -1.58 2.60
N GLY A 58 -10.03 -0.36 2.17
CA GLY A 58 -9.85 0.03 0.78
C GLY A 58 -8.39 0.14 0.38
N GLY A 59 -7.48 0.36 1.32
CA GLY A 59 -6.05 0.47 1.03
C GLY A 59 -5.14 0.08 2.19
N VAL A 60 -3.90 -0.20 1.86
CA VAL A 60 -2.79 -0.35 2.81
C VAL A 60 -1.64 0.53 2.35
N GLU A 61 -0.98 1.16 3.31
CA GLU A 61 0.20 1.98 3.09
C GLU A 61 1.33 1.45 3.96
N ILE A 62 2.52 1.32 3.39
CA ILE A 62 3.66 0.71 4.06
C ILE A 62 4.90 1.57 3.84
N ASP A 63 5.48 2.06 4.94
CA ASP A 63 6.85 2.56 4.98
C ASP A 63 7.78 1.47 5.52
N PHE A 64 8.73 1.01 4.71
CA PHE A 64 9.63 -0.07 5.11
C PHE A 64 10.62 0.34 6.20
N SER A 65 10.87 1.63 6.43
CA SER A 65 11.70 2.10 7.53
C SER A 65 11.03 1.92 8.89
N GLU A 66 9.69 1.84 8.89
CA GLU A 66 8.89 1.66 10.09
C GLU A 66 8.65 0.20 10.45
N LEU A 67 9.08 -0.76 9.63
CA LEU A 67 8.85 -2.18 9.89
C LEU A 67 10.16 -2.92 10.22
N GLU A 68 10.08 -3.89 11.12
CA GLU A 68 11.16 -4.85 11.34
C GLU A 68 11.18 -5.92 10.25
N GLU A 69 12.33 -6.56 10.03
CA GLU A 69 12.50 -7.56 8.97
C GLU A 69 11.50 -8.73 9.03
N GLU A 70 11.07 -9.13 10.23
CA GLU A 70 10.02 -10.15 10.38
C GLU A 70 8.64 -9.66 9.93
N GLU A 71 8.32 -8.40 10.21
CA GLU A 71 7.07 -7.75 9.81
C GLU A 71 7.03 -7.57 8.29
N LYS A 72 8.15 -7.16 7.68
CA LYS A 72 8.29 -7.06 6.21
C LYS A 72 8.07 -8.41 5.52
N LYS A 73 8.62 -9.49 6.07
CA LYS A 73 8.39 -10.86 5.54
C LYS A 73 6.93 -11.27 5.65
N LYS A 74 6.30 -10.98 6.80
CA LYS A 74 4.88 -11.30 7.04
C LYS A 74 3.97 -10.54 6.08
N LEU A 75 4.24 -9.25 5.86
CA LEU A 75 3.55 -8.39 4.90
C LEU A 75 3.54 -8.98 3.49
N ALA A 76 4.70 -9.36 2.96
CA ALA A 76 4.82 -9.94 1.62
C ALA A 76 3.99 -11.24 1.47
N VAL A 77 3.92 -12.05 2.52
CA VAL A 77 3.11 -13.29 2.54
C VAL A 77 1.62 -12.98 2.58
N VAL A 78 1.19 -12.09 3.47
CA VAL A 78 -0.23 -11.80 3.69
C VAL A 78 -0.84 -11.08 2.48
N LEU A 79 -0.15 -10.10 1.90
CA LEU A 79 -0.65 -9.39 0.71
C LEU A 79 -0.54 -10.20 -0.59
N ARG A 80 0.19 -11.33 -0.57
CA ARG A 80 0.56 -12.10 -1.77
C ARG A 80 1.22 -11.23 -2.84
N LEU A 81 1.91 -10.18 -2.41
CA LEU A 81 2.55 -9.19 -3.27
C LEU A 81 4.07 -9.40 -3.23
N PRO A 82 4.70 -9.78 -4.35
CA PRO A 82 6.12 -10.15 -4.37
C PRO A 82 7.06 -8.94 -4.45
N ILE A 83 6.67 -7.77 -3.93
CA ILE A 83 7.54 -6.60 -3.80
C ILE A 83 8.18 -6.57 -2.40
N ARG A 84 9.40 -6.05 -2.30
CA ARG A 84 10.19 -6.04 -1.07
C ARG A 84 10.99 -4.76 -0.96
N HIS A 85 11.29 -4.37 0.28
CA HIS A 85 12.24 -3.32 0.58
C HIS A 85 13.54 -3.52 -0.22
N GLY A 86 14.11 -2.46 -0.79
CA GLY A 86 15.36 -2.56 -1.53
C GLY A 86 15.22 -2.83 -3.03
N MET A 87 14.04 -3.23 -3.53
CA MET A 87 13.89 -3.60 -4.94
C MET A 87 14.10 -2.40 -5.86
N SER A 88 14.84 -2.61 -6.95
CA SER A 88 15.02 -1.58 -7.96
C SER A 88 13.73 -1.37 -8.76
N LEU A 89 13.62 -0.23 -9.45
CA LEU A 89 12.50 -0.02 -10.38
C LEU A 89 12.41 -1.12 -11.44
N VAL A 90 13.55 -1.62 -11.95
CA VAL A 90 13.59 -2.69 -12.95
C VAL A 90 13.02 -3.99 -12.40
N ASP A 91 13.33 -4.32 -11.15
CA ASP A 91 12.78 -5.52 -10.50
C ASP A 91 11.27 -5.38 -10.30
N ILE A 92 10.79 -4.21 -9.90
CA ILE A 92 9.36 -3.91 -9.74
C ILE A 92 8.65 -4.00 -11.10
N GLN A 93 9.22 -3.42 -12.16
CA GLN A 93 8.66 -3.47 -13.51
C GLN A 93 8.59 -4.89 -14.07
N THR A 94 9.54 -5.75 -13.70
CA THR A 94 9.53 -7.17 -14.07
C THR A 94 8.33 -7.90 -13.47
N ILE A 95 7.87 -7.47 -12.28
CA ILE A 95 6.73 -8.05 -11.58
C ILE A 95 5.40 -7.42 -12.03
N CYS A 96 5.36 -6.10 -12.07
CA CYS A 96 4.13 -5.31 -12.18
C CYS A 96 3.86 -4.84 -13.62
N GLY A 97 4.82 -4.98 -14.54
CA GLY A 97 4.75 -4.41 -15.88
C GLY A 97 5.23 -2.96 -15.92
N GLN A 98 4.82 -2.22 -16.94
CA GLN A 98 5.19 -0.80 -17.06
C GLN A 98 4.31 0.07 -16.14
N PRO A 99 4.87 1.14 -15.55
CA PRO A 99 4.10 2.05 -14.73
C PRO A 99 3.08 2.82 -15.58
N THR A 100 1.90 3.05 -15.01
CA THR A 100 0.83 3.88 -15.57
C THR A 100 0.98 5.36 -15.22
N GLY A 101 1.77 5.66 -14.18
CA GLY A 101 2.04 7.01 -13.71
C GLY A 101 3.42 7.12 -13.07
N THR A 102 3.98 8.33 -13.06
CA THR A 102 5.25 8.62 -12.36
C THR A 102 5.18 10.01 -11.75
N HIS A 103 5.48 10.09 -10.46
CA HIS A 103 5.43 11.32 -9.67
C HIS A 103 6.77 11.54 -9.01
N ARG A 104 7.32 12.75 -9.13
CA ARG A 104 8.58 13.14 -8.47
C ARG A 104 8.39 14.45 -7.74
N PHE A 105 8.27 14.36 -6.42
CA PHE A 105 8.11 15.52 -5.54
C PHE A 105 9.44 16.01 -4.95
N VAL A 106 10.42 15.11 -4.83
CA VAL A 106 11.77 15.41 -4.33
C VAL A 106 12.83 14.77 -5.23
N ALA A 107 14.07 15.23 -5.15
CA ALA A 107 15.10 14.86 -6.10
C ALA A 107 15.56 13.39 -5.97
N ASP A 108 15.51 12.82 -4.77
CA ASP A 108 16.16 11.53 -4.44
C ASP A 108 15.26 10.30 -4.63
N ARG A 109 13.98 10.49 -4.93
CA ARG A 109 13.01 9.41 -5.09
C ARG A 109 11.89 9.78 -6.05
N ALA A 110 11.24 8.77 -6.60
CA ALA A 110 10.02 8.92 -7.39
C ALA A 110 9.02 7.80 -7.05
N SER A 111 7.74 8.11 -7.17
CA SER A 111 6.64 7.17 -7.01
C SER A 111 6.16 6.72 -8.39
N TYR A 112 5.95 5.42 -8.54
CA TYR A 112 5.54 4.79 -9.79
C TYR A 112 4.24 4.02 -9.55
N ASP A 113 3.24 4.33 -10.36
CA ASP A 113 1.92 3.73 -10.22
C ASP A 113 1.78 2.55 -11.18
N PHE A 114 1.12 1.50 -10.73
CA PHE A 114 0.88 0.27 -11.50
C PHE A 114 -0.57 -0.17 -11.30
N SER A 115 -1.17 -0.74 -12.35
CA SER A 115 -2.40 -1.53 -12.24
C SER A 115 -2.02 -3.01 -12.16
N VAL A 116 -2.42 -3.68 -11.09
CA VAL A 116 -2.02 -5.06 -10.80
C VAL A 116 -3.21 -5.90 -10.35
N GLY A 117 -3.13 -7.23 -10.52
CA GLY A 117 -4.22 -8.15 -10.19
C GLY A 117 -5.22 -8.27 -11.34
N SER A 118 -5.38 -9.48 -11.88
CA SER A 118 -6.22 -9.71 -13.07
C SER A 118 -7.69 -9.97 -12.76
N GLU A 119 -7.97 -10.61 -11.62
CA GLU A 119 -9.33 -10.92 -11.18
C GLU A 119 -9.85 -9.89 -10.18
N TRP A 120 -8.97 -9.50 -9.26
CA TRP A 120 -9.20 -8.47 -8.26
C TRP A 120 -8.19 -7.36 -8.52
N PRO A 121 -8.58 -6.27 -9.19
CA PRO A 121 -7.62 -5.27 -9.63
C PRO A 121 -7.27 -4.29 -8.50
N TYR A 122 -6.01 -3.89 -8.45
CA TYR A 122 -5.49 -2.99 -7.46
C TYR A 122 -4.66 -1.91 -8.13
N HIS A 123 -4.69 -0.73 -7.53
CA HIS A 123 -3.71 0.31 -7.75
C HIS A 123 -2.55 0.09 -6.79
N LEU A 124 -1.32 0.03 -7.31
CA LEU A 124 -0.09 -0.05 -6.54
C LEU A 124 0.77 1.17 -6.86
N SER A 125 1.04 2.02 -5.86
CA SER A 125 2.04 3.08 -5.97
C SER A 125 3.29 2.67 -5.21
N CYS A 126 4.45 2.72 -5.86
CA CYS A 126 5.74 2.32 -5.30
C CYS A 126 6.71 3.50 -5.29
N THR A 127 7.15 3.92 -4.12
CA THR A 127 8.15 4.99 -3.96
C THR A 127 9.55 4.39 -3.92
N VAL A 128 10.34 4.69 -4.95
CA VAL A 128 11.69 4.14 -5.14
C VAL A 128 12.72 5.26 -4.96
N HIS A 129 13.58 5.10 -3.97
CA HIS A 129 14.75 5.95 -3.72
C HIS A 129 15.92 5.52 -4.60
N GLU A 130 16.71 6.49 -5.09
CA GLU A 130 17.78 6.24 -6.07
C GLU A 130 18.89 5.31 -5.57
N LYS A 131 19.13 5.28 -4.24
CA LYS A 131 20.18 4.44 -3.63
C LYS A 131 19.64 3.23 -2.90
N GLU A 132 18.45 3.34 -2.33
CA GLU A 132 17.88 2.33 -1.44
C GLU A 132 16.83 1.46 -2.13
N GLY A 133 16.44 1.78 -3.36
CA GLY A 133 15.37 1.06 -4.05
C GLY A 133 14.01 1.36 -3.43
N LEU A 134 13.10 0.39 -3.44
CA LEU A 134 11.75 0.52 -2.88
C LEU A 134 11.81 0.79 -1.37
N ILE A 135 11.32 1.95 -0.95
CA ILE A 135 11.26 2.36 0.45
C ILE A 135 9.83 2.46 1.00
N HIS A 136 8.84 2.62 0.12
CA HIS A 136 7.44 2.75 0.50
C HIS A 136 6.53 2.23 -0.62
N PHE A 137 5.35 1.71 -0.25
CA PHE A 137 4.29 1.47 -1.21
C PHE A 137 2.89 1.72 -0.63
N ALA A 138 1.95 2.04 -1.51
CA ALA A 138 0.52 2.06 -1.25
C ALA A 138 -0.18 1.04 -2.18
N LEU A 139 -1.05 0.20 -1.64
CA LEU A 139 -1.85 -0.75 -2.40
C LEU A 139 -3.34 -0.53 -2.09
N LEU A 140 -4.13 -0.17 -3.10
CA LEU A 140 -5.54 0.16 -2.97
C LEU A 140 -6.40 -0.71 -3.87
N ARG A 141 -7.56 -1.14 -3.38
CA ARG A 141 -8.60 -1.74 -4.23
C ARG A 141 -9.02 -0.69 -5.26
N GLU A 142 -9.05 -1.06 -6.54
CA GLU A 142 -9.36 -0.10 -7.61
C GLU A 142 -10.77 0.49 -7.46
N ASN A 143 -11.72 -0.28 -6.96
CA ASN A 143 -13.08 0.20 -6.71
C ASN A 143 -13.18 1.20 -5.55
N ALA A 144 -12.28 1.16 -4.57
CA ALA A 144 -12.22 2.16 -3.50
C ALA A 144 -11.61 3.45 -4.04
N LEU A 145 -10.49 3.34 -4.76
CA LEU A 145 -9.82 4.49 -5.39
C LEU A 145 -10.72 5.22 -6.38
N ALA A 146 -11.50 4.50 -7.19
CA ALA A 146 -12.44 5.07 -8.15
C ALA A 146 -13.47 6.03 -7.49
N ARG A 147 -13.80 5.81 -6.21
CA ARG A 147 -14.73 6.67 -5.46
C ARG A 147 -14.08 7.99 -5.03
N CYS A 148 -12.75 8.02 -4.88
CA CYS A 148 -12.00 9.22 -4.49
C CYS A 148 -11.79 10.17 -5.66
N VAL A 149 -11.57 9.64 -6.86
CA VAL A 149 -11.26 10.45 -8.05
C VAL A 149 -12.49 10.86 -8.87
N SER A 150 -13.69 10.49 -8.41
CA SER A 150 -14.96 10.84 -9.06
C SER A 150 -15.47 12.18 -8.52
N GLU A 151 -14.90 13.28 -9.01
CA GLU A 151 -15.48 14.63 -8.92
C GLU A 151 -15.68 15.25 -10.31
#